data_AF-A0A9D9S1M2-F1
#
_entry.id   AF-A0A9D9S1M2-F1
#
_cell.length_a   1.000
_cell.length_b   1.000
_cell.length_c   1.000
_cell.angle_alpha   90.00
_cell.angle_beta   90.00
_cell.angle_gamma   90.00
#
_symmetry.space_group_name_H-M   'P 1'
#
loop_
_entity.id
_entity.type
_entity.pdbx_description
1 polymer ?
#
loop_
_entity_poly.entity_id
_entity_poly.type
_entity_poly.pdbx_seq_one_letter_code
_entity_poly.pdbx_strand_id
1 'polypeptide(L)'
;MKRIDDLLIWLALAASLGIWLWSLAVGPISPHFLLLVVALLLGTAIISNGERQRWKGRQQSYVTELKDVMSEYQVLSDEAMAHAELQFNSLENDMREAQEIIRASVSKLSGSLTGLESQSSDQRQILRSLIDQMLNMTGENASAQEQVSLQRFFDETNVLIAEFVSKMTQIQSTSQGIAASFDEMQGKVALINRSLNDIAGITKQTDLLALNAAIEAARAGEAGRGFAVVADEVRNLAARTGEFNIDIRKSLTDIMTSLQDVGRRVADATNIDMSLAERSRTTLQDLGGELMTLTGKAREHSDHITAITEQMHNMTQEGVMAMQFEDIVTQMMSRISQRTIHVGEYMHAFLALQHDNHTDGLQRFRSRSQKLVQLLVESHVKNDAMKVSNASSQPHSSNDGDIELF
;
A
#
# COMPACT_ATOMS: atom_id res chain seq x y z
N MET A 1 46.24 -9.23 -79.43
CA MET A 1 46.60 -10.12 -80.57
C MET A 1 46.60 -9.40 -81.93
N LYS A 2 46.77 -8.07 -82.04
CA LYS A 2 46.94 -7.40 -83.36
C LYS A 2 48.23 -7.80 -84.10
N ARG A 3 49.19 -8.41 -83.40
CA ARG A 3 50.56 -8.62 -83.90
C ARG A 3 50.69 -9.70 -84.97
N ILE A 4 49.90 -10.76 -84.96
CA ILE A 4 50.15 -11.93 -85.84
C ILE A 4 49.66 -11.67 -87.28
N ASP A 5 48.47 -11.09 -87.42
CA ASP A 5 47.93 -10.65 -88.71
C ASP A 5 48.83 -9.63 -89.41
N ASP A 6 49.24 -8.58 -88.68
CA ASP A 6 50.13 -7.55 -89.21
C ASP A 6 51.50 -8.14 -89.56
N LEU A 7 52.05 -9.07 -88.74
CA LEU A 7 53.29 -9.78 -89.05
C LEU A 7 53.20 -10.60 -90.33
N LEU A 8 52.11 -11.35 -90.55
CA LEU A 8 51.92 -12.18 -91.74
C LEU A 8 51.81 -11.33 -93.02
N ILE A 9 51.13 -10.19 -92.95
CA ILE A 9 51.00 -9.26 -94.08
C ILE A 9 52.35 -8.58 -94.38
N TRP A 10 53.08 -8.11 -93.36
CA TRP A 10 54.42 -7.55 -93.53
C TRP A 10 55.42 -8.57 -94.07
N LEU A 11 55.34 -9.83 -93.65
CA LEU A 11 56.23 -10.90 -94.11
C LEU A 11 55.94 -11.27 -95.57
N ALA A 12 54.67 -11.29 -95.99
CA ALA A 12 54.29 -11.47 -97.39
C ALA A 12 54.70 -10.28 -98.28
N LEU A 13 54.56 -9.04 -97.80
CA LEU A 13 55.05 -7.84 -98.48
C LEU A 13 56.59 -7.87 -98.61
N ALA A 14 57.32 -8.21 -97.56
CA ALA A 14 58.78 -8.34 -97.59
C ALA A 14 59.24 -9.43 -98.58
N ALA A 15 58.56 -10.59 -98.60
CA ALA A 15 58.84 -11.65 -99.58
C ALA A 15 58.56 -11.20 -101.03
N SER A 16 57.46 -10.46 -101.25
CA SER A 16 57.14 -9.91 -102.57
C SER A 16 58.15 -8.88 -103.06
N LEU A 17 58.66 -8.04 -102.15
CA LEU A 17 59.65 -7.00 -102.45
C LEU A 17 61.04 -7.61 -102.70
N GLY A 18 61.37 -8.69 -101.99
CA GLY A 18 62.57 -9.50 -102.26
C GLY A 18 62.56 -10.16 -103.64
N ILE A 19 61.41 -10.71 -104.07
CA ILE A 19 61.25 -11.30 -105.41
C ILE A 19 61.32 -10.22 -106.50
N TRP A 20 60.77 -9.03 -106.26
CA TRP A 20 60.88 -7.89 -107.16
C TRP A 20 62.32 -7.36 -107.29
N LEU A 21 63.06 -7.23 -106.19
CA LEU A 21 64.47 -6.85 -106.23
C LEU A 21 65.33 -7.90 -106.95
N TRP A 22 65.04 -9.19 -106.77
CA TRP A 22 65.69 -10.27 -107.52
C TRP A 22 65.45 -10.13 -109.03
N SER A 23 64.24 -9.73 -109.45
CA SER A 23 63.88 -9.54 -110.87
C SER A 23 64.72 -8.49 -111.57
N LEU A 24 65.13 -7.45 -110.84
CA LEU A 24 65.98 -6.38 -111.35
C LEU A 24 67.44 -6.82 -111.55
N ALA A 25 67.91 -7.83 -110.81
CA ALA A 25 69.31 -8.25 -110.83
C ALA A 25 69.63 -9.36 -111.85
N VAL A 26 68.67 -10.23 -112.21
CA VAL A 26 68.95 -11.50 -112.94
C VAL A 26 68.26 -11.60 -114.32
N GLY A 27 67.42 -10.63 -114.72
CA GLY A 27 66.72 -10.62 -116.02
C GLY A 27 65.22 -10.97 -115.92
N PRO A 28 64.46 -10.96 -117.04
CA PRO A 28 63.00 -11.01 -117.01
C PRO A 28 62.49 -12.31 -116.36
N ILE A 29 61.78 -12.13 -115.24
CA ILE A 29 61.21 -13.23 -114.47
C ILE A 29 60.06 -13.88 -115.24
N SER A 30 59.99 -15.21 -115.17
CA SER A 30 58.86 -15.99 -115.72
C SER A 30 57.52 -15.54 -115.12
N PRO A 31 56.44 -15.41 -115.91
CA PRO A 31 55.11 -15.03 -115.42
C PRO A 31 54.58 -15.95 -114.29
N HIS A 32 55.14 -17.15 -114.12
CA HIS A 32 54.81 -18.07 -113.02
C HIS A 32 55.24 -17.56 -111.62
N PHE A 33 56.30 -16.76 -111.50
CA PHE A 33 56.72 -16.19 -110.20
C PHE A 33 55.83 -15.01 -109.76
N LEU A 34 55.36 -14.21 -110.71
CA LEU A 34 54.34 -13.18 -110.44
C LEU A 34 53.04 -13.83 -109.93
N LEU A 35 52.64 -14.96 -110.53
CA LEU A 35 51.51 -15.77 -110.04
C LEU A 35 51.73 -16.30 -108.62
N LEU A 36 52.94 -16.70 -108.24
CA LEU A 36 53.27 -17.17 -106.90
C LEU A 36 53.16 -16.06 -105.85
N VAL A 37 53.64 -14.86 -106.15
CA VAL A 37 53.50 -13.68 -105.28
C VAL A 37 52.02 -13.31 -105.09
N VAL A 38 51.25 -13.29 -106.18
CA VAL A 38 49.80 -13.04 -106.13
C VAL A 38 49.09 -14.12 -105.31
N ALA A 39 49.46 -15.40 -105.48
CA ALA A 39 48.89 -16.50 -104.69
C ALA A 39 49.23 -16.40 -103.20
N LEU A 40 50.44 -15.96 -102.84
CA LEU A 40 50.88 -15.82 -101.45
C LEU A 40 50.17 -14.64 -100.75
N LEU A 41 50.03 -13.50 -101.45
CA LEU A 41 49.25 -12.35 -100.97
C LEU A 41 47.75 -12.68 -100.85
N LEU A 42 47.19 -13.44 -101.79
CA LEU A 42 45.80 -13.92 -101.68
C LEU A 42 45.64 -14.89 -100.50
N GLY A 43 46.60 -15.81 -100.30
CA GLY A 43 46.61 -16.75 -99.17
C GLY A 43 46.66 -16.05 -97.82
N THR A 44 47.55 -15.07 -97.64
CA THR A 44 47.61 -14.29 -96.39
C THR A 44 46.41 -13.38 -96.19
N ALA A 45 45.85 -12.81 -97.26
CA ALA A 45 44.60 -12.05 -97.19
C ALA A 45 43.41 -12.93 -96.76
N ILE A 46 43.32 -14.17 -97.27
CA ILE A 46 42.27 -15.13 -96.88
C ILE A 46 42.43 -15.55 -95.41
N ILE A 47 43.65 -15.89 -94.99
CA ILE A 47 43.94 -16.27 -93.59
C ILE A 47 43.66 -15.11 -92.64
N SER A 48 44.15 -13.90 -92.95
CA SER A 48 43.91 -12.73 -92.10
C SER A 48 42.44 -12.33 -92.06
N ASN A 49 41.72 -12.42 -93.18
CA ASN A 49 40.27 -12.21 -93.17
C ASN A 49 39.56 -13.26 -92.31
N GLY A 50 39.96 -14.53 -92.40
CA GLY A 50 39.46 -15.62 -91.57
C GLY A 50 39.75 -15.41 -90.07
N GLU A 51 40.96 -14.99 -89.71
CA GLU A 51 41.33 -14.67 -88.31
C GLU A 51 40.60 -13.44 -87.79
N ARG A 52 40.45 -12.39 -88.61
CA ARG A 52 39.66 -11.20 -88.28
C ARG A 52 38.19 -11.54 -88.08
N GLN A 53 37.61 -12.42 -88.90
CA GLN A 53 36.24 -12.89 -88.72
C GLN A 53 36.10 -13.72 -87.44
N ARG A 54 37.03 -14.64 -87.16
CA ARG A 54 37.05 -15.42 -85.91
C ARG A 54 37.24 -14.53 -84.68
N TRP A 55 38.10 -13.52 -84.76
CA TRP A 55 38.29 -12.54 -83.69
C TRP A 55 37.05 -11.69 -83.46
N LYS A 56 36.41 -11.20 -84.53
CA LYS A 56 35.11 -10.51 -84.44
C LYS A 56 34.06 -11.39 -83.78
N GLY A 57 33.96 -12.66 -84.16
CA GLY A 57 33.05 -13.63 -83.55
C GLY A 57 33.33 -13.84 -82.06
N ARG A 58 34.60 -14.04 -81.67
CA ARG A 58 34.99 -14.15 -80.24
C ARG A 58 34.72 -12.88 -79.45
N GLN A 59 34.96 -11.70 -80.02
CA GLN A 59 34.67 -10.42 -79.37
C GLN A 59 33.16 -10.18 -79.24
N GLN A 60 32.37 -10.47 -80.26
CA GLN A 60 30.92 -10.40 -80.19
C GLN A 60 30.37 -11.36 -79.15
N SER A 61 30.88 -12.61 -79.09
CA SER A 61 30.53 -13.56 -78.04
C SER A 61 30.88 -13.04 -76.65
N TYR A 62 32.10 -12.53 -76.44
CA TYR A 62 32.53 -11.97 -75.16
C TYR A 62 31.67 -10.77 -74.74
N VAL A 63 31.37 -9.84 -75.66
CA VAL A 63 30.53 -8.67 -75.38
C VAL A 63 29.09 -9.09 -75.08
N THR A 64 28.56 -10.09 -75.78
CA THR A 64 27.20 -10.62 -75.54
C THR A 64 27.14 -11.29 -74.17
N GLU A 65 28.10 -12.14 -73.84
CA GLU A 65 28.20 -12.83 -72.54
C GLU A 65 28.43 -11.83 -71.39
N LEU A 66 29.27 -10.82 -71.58
CA LEU A 66 29.46 -9.75 -70.61
C LEU A 66 28.17 -8.96 -70.38
N LYS A 67 27.42 -8.65 -71.44
CA LYS A 67 26.14 -7.94 -71.35
C LYS A 67 25.10 -8.76 -70.58
N ASP A 68 25.07 -10.07 -70.80
CA ASP A 68 24.16 -10.99 -70.10
C ASP A 68 24.46 -11.04 -68.59
N VAL A 69 25.72 -11.29 -68.22
CA VAL A 69 26.15 -11.34 -66.80
C VAL A 69 26.00 -9.96 -66.14
N MET A 70 26.23 -8.85 -66.86
CA MET A 70 25.97 -7.51 -66.34
C MET A 70 24.48 -7.27 -66.08
N SER A 71 23.61 -7.74 -66.97
CA SER A 71 22.15 -7.65 -66.80
C SER A 71 21.69 -8.46 -65.60
N GLU A 72 22.21 -9.69 -65.44
CA GLU A 72 21.94 -10.55 -64.28
C GLU A 72 22.37 -9.85 -62.99
N TYR A 73 23.60 -9.33 -62.95
CA TYR A 73 24.11 -8.57 -61.80
C TYR A 73 23.26 -7.34 -61.47
N GLN A 74 22.78 -6.61 -62.48
CA GLN A 74 21.92 -5.44 -62.27
C GLN A 74 20.61 -5.82 -61.61
N VAL A 75 19.91 -6.85 -62.11
CA VAL A 75 18.67 -7.35 -61.50
C VAL A 75 18.90 -7.76 -60.05
N LEU A 76 19.99 -8.49 -59.81
CA LEU A 76 20.32 -9.00 -58.48
C LEU A 76 20.74 -7.89 -57.51
N SER A 77 21.40 -6.85 -58.03
CA SER A 77 21.76 -5.65 -57.27
C SER A 77 20.53 -4.82 -56.93
N ASP A 78 19.60 -4.66 -57.87
CA ASP A 78 18.34 -3.95 -57.64
C ASP A 78 17.51 -4.69 -56.57
N GLU A 79 17.48 -6.02 -56.60
CA GLU A 79 16.83 -6.84 -55.58
C GLU A 79 17.50 -6.71 -54.19
N ALA A 80 18.83 -6.72 -54.13
CA ALA A 80 19.57 -6.49 -52.89
C ALA A 80 19.35 -5.08 -52.32
N MET A 81 19.29 -4.05 -53.17
CA MET A 81 18.98 -2.69 -52.73
C MET A 81 17.54 -2.57 -52.24
N ALA A 82 16.58 -3.18 -52.94
CA ALA A 82 15.18 -3.25 -52.49
C ALA A 82 15.06 -3.98 -51.14
N HIS A 83 15.80 -5.07 -50.95
CA HIS A 83 15.86 -5.78 -49.67
C HIS A 83 16.45 -4.88 -48.56
N ALA A 84 17.53 -4.15 -48.83
CA ALA A 84 18.10 -3.19 -47.89
C ALA A 84 17.07 -2.12 -47.47
N GLU A 85 16.36 -1.54 -48.45
CA GLU A 85 15.34 -0.53 -48.22
C GLU A 85 14.19 -1.04 -47.34
N LEU A 86 13.73 -2.28 -47.57
CA LEU A 86 12.74 -2.92 -46.71
C LEU A 86 13.23 -3.09 -45.26
N GLN A 87 14.50 -3.46 -45.06
CA GLN A 87 15.08 -3.61 -43.74
C GLN A 87 15.22 -2.26 -43.01
N PHE A 88 15.62 -1.20 -43.72
CA PHE A 88 15.68 0.15 -43.16
C PHE A 88 14.28 0.68 -42.79
N ASN A 89 13.30 0.49 -43.67
CA ASN A 89 11.91 0.86 -43.38
C ASN A 89 11.36 0.10 -42.15
N SER A 90 11.70 -1.18 -42.00
CA SER A 90 11.33 -1.95 -40.80
C SER A 90 12.02 -1.43 -39.53
N LEU A 91 13.31 -1.10 -39.60
CA LEU A 91 14.04 -0.52 -38.47
C LEU A 91 13.48 0.85 -38.08
N GLU A 92 13.15 1.69 -39.06
CA GLU A 92 12.52 3.00 -38.83
C GLU A 92 11.16 2.84 -38.15
N ASN A 93 10.35 1.86 -38.58
CA ASN A 93 9.09 1.54 -37.93
C ASN A 93 9.27 1.08 -36.48
N ASP A 94 10.23 0.17 -36.19
CA ASP A 94 10.52 -0.24 -34.81
C ASP A 94 10.98 0.94 -33.95
N MET A 95 11.81 1.81 -34.50
CA MET A 95 12.27 3.02 -33.81
C MET A 95 11.12 3.97 -33.52
N ARG A 96 10.19 4.12 -34.46
CA ARG A 96 8.99 4.95 -34.27
C ARG A 96 8.06 4.35 -33.21
N GLU A 97 7.83 3.04 -33.24
CA GLU A 97 7.04 2.33 -32.23
C GLU A 97 7.69 2.47 -30.85
N ALA A 98 9.01 2.31 -30.74
CA ALA A 98 9.75 2.57 -29.51
C ALA A 98 9.62 4.01 -29.04
N GLN A 99 9.71 4.98 -29.95
CA GLN A 99 9.51 6.37 -29.59
C GLN A 99 8.09 6.66 -29.09
N GLU A 100 7.05 6.06 -29.69
CA GLU A 100 5.67 6.24 -29.23
C GLU A 100 5.44 5.58 -27.87
N ILE A 101 5.91 4.35 -27.66
CA ILE A 101 5.79 3.65 -26.37
C ILE A 101 6.59 4.37 -25.28
N ILE A 102 7.82 4.81 -25.58
CA ILE A 102 8.64 5.60 -24.65
C ILE A 102 7.96 6.93 -24.35
N ARG A 103 7.42 7.65 -25.33
CA ARG A 103 6.68 8.90 -25.08
C ARG A 103 5.44 8.67 -24.23
N ALA A 104 4.62 7.67 -24.56
CA ALA A 104 3.42 7.35 -23.79
C ALA A 104 3.76 6.96 -22.35
N SER A 105 4.83 6.19 -22.18
CA SER A 105 5.27 5.73 -20.87
C SER A 105 5.99 6.82 -20.08
N VAL A 106 6.80 7.67 -20.71
CA VAL A 106 7.39 8.88 -20.08
C VAL A 106 6.31 9.88 -19.70
N SER A 107 5.24 10.01 -20.49
CA SER A 107 4.08 10.82 -20.10
C SER A 107 3.35 10.23 -18.90
N LYS A 108 3.15 8.91 -18.85
CA LYS A 108 2.59 8.21 -17.69
C LYS A 108 3.49 8.33 -16.47
N LEU A 109 4.80 8.12 -16.63
CA LEU A 109 5.81 8.25 -15.58
C LEU A 109 5.95 9.68 -15.10
N SER A 110 5.92 10.68 -15.98
CA SER A 110 5.96 12.09 -15.58
C SER A 110 4.71 12.47 -14.80
N GLY A 111 3.53 12.03 -15.25
CA GLY A 111 2.28 12.21 -14.50
C GLY A 111 2.33 11.53 -13.13
N SER A 112 2.84 10.30 -13.09
CA SER A 112 3.04 9.53 -11.85
C SER A 112 4.17 10.08 -10.98
N LEU A 113 5.25 10.66 -11.52
CA LEU A 113 6.37 11.26 -10.77
C LEU A 113 5.96 12.59 -10.14
N THR A 114 5.21 13.42 -10.86
CA THR A 114 4.64 14.65 -10.29
C THR A 114 3.61 14.30 -9.20
N GLY A 115 2.84 13.23 -9.40
CA GLY A 115 1.99 12.63 -8.35
C GLY A 115 2.80 12.11 -7.16
N LEU A 116 3.81 11.28 -7.40
CA LEU A 116 4.72 10.65 -6.42
C LEU A 116 5.58 11.66 -5.67
N GLU A 117 5.99 12.78 -6.25
CA GLU A 117 6.79 13.77 -5.52
C GLU A 117 5.95 14.48 -4.46
N SER A 118 4.75 14.93 -4.85
CA SER A 118 3.75 15.45 -3.91
C SER A 118 3.37 14.39 -2.89
N GLN A 119 3.05 13.18 -3.37
CA GLN A 119 2.55 12.09 -2.56
C GLN A 119 3.63 11.44 -1.70
N SER A 120 4.91 11.38 -2.09
CA SER A 120 6.02 10.81 -1.28
C SER A 120 6.41 11.74 -0.13
N SER A 121 6.29 13.05 -0.33
CA SER A 121 6.39 14.02 0.76
C SER A 121 5.29 13.77 1.78
N ASP A 122 4.04 13.67 1.30
CA ASP A 122 2.87 13.39 2.13
C ASP A 122 2.97 12.00 2.77
N GLN A 123 3.44 11.00 2.05
CA GLN A 123 3.52 9.60 2.49
C GLN A 123 4.63 9.41 3.53
N ARG A 124 5.76 10.13 3.48
CA ARG A 124 6.76 10.10 4.56
C ARG A 124 6.23 10.73 5.85
N GLN A 125 5.39 11.76 5.73
CA GLN A 125 4.74 12.40 6.86
C GLN A 125 3.64 11.51 7.44
N ILE A 126 2.87 10.86 6.56
CA ILE A 126 1.80 9.93 6.88
C ILE A 126 2.35 8.62 7.47
N LEU A 127 3.39 8.01 6.90
CA LEU A 127 4.08 6.83 7.46
C LEU A 127 4.67 7.10 8.83
N ARG A 128 5.24 8.29 9.06
CA ARG A 128 5.68 8.69 10.40
C ARG A 128 4.51 8.83 11.36
N SER A 129 3.43 9.49 10.95
CA SER A 129 2.19 9.58 11.73
C SER A 129 1.61 8.21 12.05
N LEU A 130 1.62 7.28 11.09
CA LEU A 130 1.14 5.91 11.26
C LEU A 130 1.98 5.08 12.19
N ILE A 131 3.31 5.16 12.07
CA ILE A 131 4.19 4.43 12.97
C ILE A 131 3.99 4.96 14.39
N ASP A 132 3.86 6.27 14.56
CA ASP A 132 3.60 6.90 15.86
C ASP A 132 2.20 6.54 16.41
N GLN A 133 1.17 6.52 15.55
CA GLN A 133 -0.20 6.15 15.92
C GLN A 133 -0.38 4.65 16.12
N MET A 134 0.32 3.80 15.38
CA MET A 134 0.28 2.34 15.51
C MET A 134 1.05 1.88 16.75
N LEU A 135 2.15 2.55 17.11
CA LEU A 135 2.82 2.37 18.40
C LEU A 135 1.92 2.79 19.57
N ASN A 136 1.04 3.77 19.37
CA ASN A 136 0.00 4.15 20.35
C ASN A 136 -1.23 3.21 20.33
N MET A 137 -1.61 2.64 19.18
CA MET A 137 -2.75 1.72 19.04
C MET A 137 -2.43 0.26 19.38
N THR A 138 -1.18 -0.19 19.28
CA THR A 138 -0.77 -1.52 19.76
C THR A 138 -0.83 -1.65 21.29
N GLY A 139 -1.13 -0.55 22.00
CA GLY A 139 -1.57 -0.58 23.39
C GLY A 139 -3.03 -1.01 23.58
N GLU A 140 -3.96 -0.74 22.66
CA GLU A 140 -5.40 -0.85 22.91
C GLU A 140 -6.22 -1.04 21.62
N ASN A 141 -6.14 -2.21 20.97
CA ASN A 141 -7.13 -2.60 19.95
C ASN A 141 -8.40 -3.13 20.64
N ALA A 142 -9.21 -2.20 21.14
CA ALA A 142 -10.54 -2.42 21.72
C ALA A 142 -11.63 -2.02 20.72
N SER A 143 -12.02 -2.97 19.87
CA SER A 143 -13.05 -2.81 18.82
C SER A 143 -14.38 -2.22 19.33
N ALA A 144 -15.13 -1.54 18.46
CA ALA A 144 -16.39 -0.82 18.72
C ALA A 144 -17.44 -1.52 19.63
N GLN A 145 -17.36 -2.84 19.79
CA GLN A 145 -18.13 -3.62 20.74
C GLN A 145 -17.88 -3.22 22.21
N GLU A 146 -16.62 -2.90 22.54
CA GLU A 146 -16.18 -2.52 23.89
C GLU A 146 -16.68 -1.11 24.28
N GLN A 147 -16.84 -0.26 23.26
CA GLN A 147 -17.35 1.10 23.39
C GLN A 147 -18.84 1.13 23.77
N VAL A 148 -19.65 0.28 23.15
CA VAL A 148 -21.07 0.12 23.50
C VAL A 148 -21.24 -0.48 24.89
N SER A 149 -20.35 -1.39 25.31
CA SER A 149 -20.38 -1.91 26.70
C SER A 149 -19.97 -0.86 27.74
N LEU A 150 -19.02 0.01 27.43
CA LEU A 150 -18.59 1.08 28.32
C LEU A 150 -19.71 2.11 28.53
N GLN A 151 -20.38 2.54 27.45
CA GLN A 151 -21.46 3.51 27.59
C GLN A 151 -22.62 2.97 28.41
N ARG A 152 -22.99 1.70 28.21
CA ARG A 152 -23.99 1.02 29.05
C ARG A 152 -23.55 0.94 30.51
N PHE A 153 -22.28 0.63 30.77
CA PHE A 153 -21.72 0.60 32.12
C PHE A 153 -21.84 1.95 32.84
N PHE A 154 -21.57 3.07 32.16
CA PHE A 154 -21.76 4.40 32.75
C PHE A 154 -23.21 4.75 33.02
N ASP A 155 -24.12 4.43 32.10
CA ASP A 155 -25.55 4.66 32.29
C ASP A 155 -26.07 3.87 33.51
N GLU A 156 -25.73 2.59 33.61
CA GLU A 156 -26.08 1.75 34.76
C GLU A 156 -25.46 2.28 36.07
N THR A 157 -24.19 2.70 36.04
CA THR A 157 -23.50 3.21 37.22
C THR A 157 -24.08 4.56 37.68
N ASN A 158 -24.45 5.45 36.75
CA ASN A 158 -25.12 6.72 37.06
C ASN A 158 -26.48 6.51 37.72
N VAL A 159 -27.26 5.53 37.25
CA VAL A 159 -28.53 5.16 37.87
C VAL A 159 -28.31 4.65 39.30
N LEU A 160 -27.33 3.76 39.51
CA LEU A 160 -26.99 3.23 40.84
C LEU A 160 -26.53 4.32 41.81
N ILE A 161 -25.71 5.28 41.36
CA ILE A 161 -25.28 6.43 42.17
C ILE A 161 -26.48 7.31 42.54
N ALA A 162 -27.37 7.60 41.59
CA ALA A 162 -28.57 8.39 41.86
C ALA A 162 -29.48 7.71 42.89
N GLU A 163 -29.66 6.39 42.78
CA GLU A 163 -30.38 5.60 43.77
C GLU A 163 -29.69 5.65 45.14
N PHE A 164 -28.36 5.51 45.19
CA PHE A 164 -27.58 5.60 46.41
C PHE A 164 -27.73 6.96 47.12
N VAL A 165 -27.64 8.07 46.38
CA VAL A 165 -27.86 9.43 46.92
C VAL A 165 -29.30 9.57 47.46
N SER A 166 -30.29 9.03 46.74
CA SER A 166 -31.67 9.03 47.21
C SER A 166 -31.85 8.22 48.49
N LYS A 167 -31.18 7.07 48.64
CA LYS A 167 -31.22 6.27 49.86
C LYS A 167 -30.53 6.98 51.03
N MET A 168 -29.41 7.65 50.79
CA MET A 168 -28.71 8.41 51.83
C MET A 168 -29.52 9.60 52.34
N THR A 169 -30.18 10.34 51.44
CA THR A 169 -31.09 11.43 51.83
C THR A 169 -32.29 10.91 52.62
N GLN A 170 -32.84 9.75 52.25
CA GLN A 170 -33.89 9.07 53.01
C GLN A 170 -33.42 8.66 54.43
N ILE A 171 -32.20 8.12 54.56
CA ILE A 171 -31.60 7.78 55.86
C ILE A 171 -31.45 9.04 56.71
N GLN A 172 -30.95 10.13 56.14
CA GLN A 172 -30.79 11.40 56.85
C GLN A 172 -32.12 11.93 57.40
N SER A 173 -33.17 11.95 56.57
CA SER A 173 -34.52 12.36 57.00
C SER A 173 -35.09 11.45 58.09
N THR A 174 -34.89 10.14 57.96
CA THR A 174 -35.34 9.16 58.97
C THR A 174 -34.61 9.38 60.30
N SER A 175 -33.28 9.58 60.27
CA SER A 175 -32.49 9.86 61.47
C SER A 175 -32.89 11.16 62.15
N GLN A 176 -33.24 12.22 61.39
CA GLN A 176 -33.80 13.46 61.96
C GLN A 176 -35.14 13.21 62.67
N GLY A 177 -36.03 12.41 62.06
CA GLY A 177 -37.32 12.05 62.68
C GLY A 177 -37.14 11.21 63.96
N ILE A 178 -36.15 10.31 63.97
CA ILE A 178 -35.79 9.54 65.16
C ILE A 178 -35.27 10.49 66.25
N ALA A 179 -34.36 11.40 65.94
CA ALA A 179 -33.82 12.37 66.90
C ALA A 179 -34.93 13.21 67.56
N ALA A 180 -35.88 13.72 66.77
CA ALA A 180 -37.04 14.46 67.30
C ALA A 180 -37.89 13.60 68.25
N SER A 181 -38.07 12.31 67.95
CA SER A 181 -38.80 11.37 68.81
C SER A 181 -38.07 11.11 70.13
N PHE A 182 -36.73 11.09 70.13
CA PHE A 182 -35.93 10.98 71.35
C PHE A 182 -36.02 12.22 72.23
N ASP A 183 -36.00 13.42 71.64
CA ASP A 183 -36.21 14.67 72.38
C ASP A 183 -37.60 14.69 73.05
N GLU A 184 -38.65 14.26 72.34
CA GLU A 184 -39.99 14.13 72.93
C GLU A 184 -40.02 13.12 74.09
N MET A 185 -39.37 11.97 73.93
CA MET A 185 -39.27 10.96 74.98
C MET A 185 -38.52 11.48 76.22
N GLN A 186 -37.41 12.21 76.03
CA GLN A 186 -36.70 12.86 77.14
C GLN A 186 -37.63 13.83 77.90
N GLY A 187 -38.42 14.63 77.17
CA GLY A 187 -39.41 15.53 77.75
C GLY A 187 -40.47 14.79 78.58
N LYS A 188 -40.98 13.66 78.09
CA LYS A 188 -41.94 12.81 78.82
C LYS A 188 -41.34 12.19 80.07
N VAL A 189 -40.12 11.67 79.99
CA VAL A 189 -39.42 11.12 81.17
C VAL A 189 -39.20 12.20 82.23
N ALA A 190 -38.82 13.41 81.84
CA ALA A 190 -38.68 14.53 82.76
C ALA A 190 -40.01 14.94 83.43
N LEU A 191 -41.14 14.83 82.73
CA LEU A 191 -42.47 15.05 83.30
C LEU A 191 -42.81 13.97 84.35
N ILE A 192 -42.57 12.69 84.05
CA ILE A 192 -42.82 11.60 84.99
C ILE A 192 -41.96 11.77 86.25
N ASN A 193 -40.70 12.16 86.10
CA ASN A 193 -39.80 12.39 87.24
C ASN A 193 -40.31 13.53 88.15
N ARG A 194 -40.93 14.58 87.58
CA ARG A 194 -41.64 15.61 88.36
C ARG A 194 -42.82 15.02 89.13
N SER A 195 -43.68 14.23 88.48
CA SER A 195 -44.81 13.58 89.16
C SER A 195 -44.35 12.65 90.31
N LEU A 196 -43.21 11.96 90.15
CA LEU A 196 -42.61 11.16 91.22
C LEU A 196 -42.05 11.99 92.38
N ASN A 197 -41.61 13.23 92.13
CA ASN A 197 -41.28 14.18 93.21
C ASN A 197 -42.53 14.57 93.99
N ASP A 198 -43.64 14.85 93.29
CA ASP A 198 -44.90 15.21 93.93
C ASP A 198 -45.45 14.04 94.77
N ILE A 199 -45.42 12.81 94.23
CA ILE A 199 -45.81 11.60 94.96
C ILE A 199 -44.93 11.40 96.19
N ALA A 200 -43.61 11.62 96.10
CA ALA A 200 -42.74 11.52 97.27
C ALA A 200 -43.13 12.53 98.36
N GLY A 201 -43.52 13.75 97.96
CA GLY A 201 -44.06 14.76 98.86
C GLY A 201 -45.37 14.32 99.54
N ILE A 202 -46.33 13.79 98.76
CA ILE A 202 -47.61 13.29 99.25
C ILE A 202 -47.41 12.11 100.21
N THR A 203 -46.54 11.17 99.84
CA THR A 203 -46.22 10.00 100.68
C THR A 203 -45.64 10.44 102.03
N LYS A 204 -44.71 11.41 102.02
CA LYS A 204 -44.14 11.97 103.26
C LYS A 204 -45.18 12.70 104.11
N GLN A 205 -46.08 13.45 103.49
CA GLN A 205 -47.20 14.09 104.20
C GLN A 205 -48.16 13.06 104.80
N THR A 206 -48.48 12.00 104.05
CA THR A 206 -49.35 10.90 104.48
C THR A 206 -48.73 10.16 105.67
N ASP A 207 -47.43 9.88 105.62
CA ASP A 207 -46.68 9.26 106.72
C ASP A 207 -46.71 10.15 107.98
N LEU A 208 -46.52 11.46 107.85
CA LEU A 208 -46.63 12.41 108.96
C LEU A 208 -48.05 12.52 109.54
N LEU A 209 -49.07 12.51 108.68
CA LEU A 209 -50.48 12.50 109.11
C LEU A 209 -50.82 11.20 109.86
N ALA A 210 -50.37 10.06 109.34
CA ALA A 210 -50.54 8.76 109.97
C ALA A 210 -49.81 8.69 111.31
N LEU A 211 -48.59 9.24 111.40
CA LEU A 211 -47.84 9.34 112.64
C LEU A 211 -48.59 10.19 113.68
N ASN A 212 -49.10 11.36 113.30
CA ASN A 212 -49.89 12.19 114.19
C ASN A 212 -51.18 11.48 114.65
N ALA A 213 -51.84 10.75 113.76
CA ALA A 213 -53.01 9.94 114.10
C ALA A 213 -52.67 8.79 115.06
N ALA A 214 -51.54 8.12 114.87
CA ALA A 214 -51.05 7.07 115.77
C ALA A 214 -50.74 7.62 117.17
N ILE A 215 -50.12 8.81 117.25
CA ILE A 215 -49.85 9.51 118.51
C ILE A 215 -51.16 9.83 119.24
N GLU A 216 -52.16 10.39 118.54
CA GLU A 216 -53.44 10.77 119.16
C GLU A 216 -54.28 9.54 119.54
N ALA A 217 -54.20 8.47 118.74
CA ALA A 217 -54.82 7.18 119.07
C ALA A 217 -54.20 6.55 120.33
N ALA A 218 -52.87 6.64 120.50
CA ALA A 218 -52.20 6.21 121.73
C ALA A 218 -52.62 7.08 122.94
N ARG A 219 -52.85 8.38 122.72
CA ARG A 219 -53.29 9.33 123.74
C ARG A 219 -54.71 9.07 124.24
N ALA A 220 -55.59 8.54 123.38
CA ALA A 220 -56.96 8.15 123.72
C ALA A 220 -57.07 6.80 124.48
N GLY A 221 -55.95 6.09 124.68
CA GLY A 221 -55.91 4.83 125.44
C GLY A 221 -56.74 3.71 124.80
N GLU A 222 -57.53 2.98 125.60
CA GLU A 222 -58.37 1.86 125.15
C GLU A 222 -59.39 2.25 124.05
N ALA A 223 -59.91 3.49 124.09
CA ALA A 223 -60.86 3.97 123.08
C ALA A 223 -60.22 4.23 121.70
N GLY A 224 -58.90 4.43 121.65
CA GLY A 224 -58.13 4.71 120.43
C GLY A 224 -57.56 3.49 119.72
N ARG A 225 -57.72 2.28 120.28
CA ARG A 225 -57.03 1.07 119.80
C ARG A 225 -57.32 0.72 118.33
N GLY A 226 -58.56 0.90 117.87
CA GLY A 226 -58.93 0.70 116.47
C GLY A 226 -58.32 1.73 115.52
N PHE A 227 -58.20 2.99 115.96
CA PHE A 227 -57.57 4.06 115.19
C PHE A 227 -56.04 3.89 115.11
N ALA A 228 -55.41 3.35 116.16
CA ALA A 228 -53.97 3.06 116.16
C ALA A 228 -53.61 2.04 115.07
N VAL A 229 -54.40 0.97 114.93
CA VAL A 229 -54.18 -0.06 113.88
C VAL A 229 -54.32 0.53 112.48
N VAL A 230 -55.34 1.38 112.26
CA VAL A 230 -55.52 2.05 110.95
C VAL A 230 -54.36 3.01 110.67
N ALA A 231 -53.91 3.76 111.68
CA ALA A 231 -52.80 4.70 111.52
C ALA A 231 -51.49 3.97 111.17
N ASP A 232 -51.18 2.85 111.83
CA ASP A 232 -50.01 2.03 111.50
C ASP A 232 -50.10 1.41 110.10
N GLU A 233 -51.30 0.98 109.67
CA GLU A 233 -51.50 0.45 108.31
C GLU A 233 -51.32 1.54 107.23
N VAL A 234 -51.84 2.76 107.46
CA VAL A 234 -51.62 3.91 106.57
C VAL A 234 -50.14 4.27 106.51
N ARG A 235 -49.42 4.19 107.63
CA ARG A 235 -47.98 4.45 107.71
C ARG A 235 -47.17 3.41 106.93
N ASN A 236 -47.54 2.13 107.05
CA ASN A 236 -46.93 1.05 106.27
C ASN A 236 -47.21 1.22 104.76
N LEU A 237 -48.44 1.59 104.39
CA LEU A 237 -48.80 1.89 103.00
C LEU A 237 -48.00 3.07 102.44
N ALA A 238 -47.78 4.13 103.23
CA ALA A 238 -46.93 5.25 102.85
C ALA A 238 -45.48 4.80 102.66
N ALA A 239 -44.90 4.02 103.58
CA ALA A 239 -43.55 3.49 103.44
C ALA A 239 -43.37 2.64 102.16
N ARG A 240 -44.31 1.70 101.90
CA ARG A 240 -44.32 0.88 100.67
C ARG A 240 -44.47 1.72 99.41
N THR A 241 -45.28 2.77 99.44
CA THR A 241 -45.44 3.70 98.31
C THR A 241 -44.15 4.50 98.07
N GLY A 242 -43.43 4.86 99.14
CA GLY A 242 -42.13 5.51 99.06
C GLY A 242 -41.06 4.63 98.43
N GLU A 243 -40.99 3.36 98.83
CA GLU A 243 -40.09 2.37 98.24
C GLU A 243 -40.38 2.12 96.76
N PHE A 244 -41.67 1.93 96.41
CA PHE A 244 -42.08 1.76 95.02
C PHE A 244 -41.75 2.98 94.15
N ASN A 245 -41.85 4.21 94.70
CA ASN A 245 -41.45 5.43 94.01
C ASN A 245 -39.93 5.46 93.72
N ILE A 246 -39.10 4.99 94.66
CA ILE A 246 -37.64 4.86 94.45
C ILE A 246 -37.33 3.88 93.32
N ASP A 247 -38.01 2.73 93.28
CA ASP A 247 -37.81 1.73 92.23
C ASP A 247 -38.18 2.28 90.84
N ILE A 248 -39.32 2.98 90.72
CA ILE A 248 -39.71 3.63 89.45
C ILE A 248 -38.65 4.64 89.01
N ARG A 249 -38.13 5.47 89.93
CA ARG A 249 -37.06 6.43 89.59
C ARG A 249 -35.81 5.76 89.06
N LYS A 250 -35.42 4.62 89.65
CA LYS A 250 -34.28 3.84 89.17
C LYS A 250 -34.51 3.38 87.74
N SER A 251 -35.66 2.76 87.45
CA SER A 251 -36.02 2.34 86.09
C SER A 251 -36.06 3.50 85.09
N LEU A 252 -36.57 4.68 85.49
CA LEU A 252 -36.56 5.86 84.63
C LEU A 252 -35.15 6.39 84.35
N THR A 253 -34.24 6.30 85.33
CA THR A 253 -32.84 6.68 85.15
C THR A 253 -32.15 5.78 84.12
N ASP A 254 -32.42 4.46 84.18
CA ASP A 254 -31.90 3.49 83.20
C ASP A 254 -32.45 3.77 81.79
N ILE A 255 -33.74 4.09 81.68
CA ILE A 255 -34.37 4.51 80.41
C ILE A 255 -33.70 5.79 79.89
N MET A 256 -33.49 6.80 80.73
CA MET A 256 -32.84 8.06 80.34
C MET A 256 -31.43 7.84 79.78
N THR A 257 -30.66 6.95 80.41
CA THR A 257 -29.31 6.60 79.97
C THR A 257 -29.33 5.91 78.59
N SER A 258 -30.29 4.99 78.39
CA SER A 258 -30.49 4.32 77.10
C SER A 258 -30.95 5.31 76.01
N LEU A 259 -31.85 6.25 76.32
CA LEU A 259 -32.27 7.31 75.39
C LEU A 259 -31.08 8.20 74.97
N GLN A 260 -30.16 8.51 75.89
CA GLN A 260 -28.95 9.27 75.57
C GLN A 260 -27.99 8.50 74.67
N ASP A 261 -27.76 7.20 74.92
CA ASP A 261 -26.87 6.40 74.05
C ASP A 261 -27.44 6.29 72.64
N VAL A 262 -28.75 6.04 72.50
CA VAL A 262 -29.37 5.98 71.18
C VAL A 262 -29.36 7.35 70.50
N GLY A 263 -29.63 8.44 71.22
CA GLY A 263 -29.52 9.80 70.70
C GLY A 263 -28.13 10.09 70.13
N ARG A 264 -27.07 9.65 70.81
CA ARG A 264 -25.68 9.80 70.34
C ARG A 264 -25.43 9.00 69.06
N ARG A 265 -25.88 7.75 68.98
CA ARG A 265 -25.74 6.91 67.78
C ARG A 265 -26.52 7.46 66.59
N VAL A 266 -27.70 8.05 66.83
CA VAL A 266 -28.50 8.70 65.78
C VAL A 266 -27.81 9.97 65.30
N ALA A 267 -27.22 10.76 66.19
CA ALA A 267 -26.43 11.94 65.83
C ALA A 267 -25.23 11.58 64.94
N ASP A 268 -24.51 10.50 65.28
CA ASP A 268 -23.43 9.95 64.46
C ASP A 268 -23.93 9.50 63.07
N ALA A 269 -25.13 8.89 62.99
CA ALA A 269 -25.75 8.49 61.73
C ALA A 269 -26.26 9.66 60.88
N THR A 270 -26.62 10.81 61.46
CA THR A 270 -26.92 12.03 60.69
C THR A 270 -25.70 12.66 60.04
N ASN A 271 -24.49 12.36 60.54
CA ASN A 271 -23.22 12.83 59.97
C ASN A 271 -22.71 11.95 58.82
N ILE A 272 -23.55 11.03 58.29
CA ILE A 272 -23.20 10.27 57.09
C ILE A 272 -22.80 11.26 55.98
N ASP A 273 -21.58 11.08 55.48
CA ASP A 273 -20.89 12.04 54.64
C ASP A 273 -21.42 12.01 53.20
N MET A 274 -22.40 12.86 52.91
CA MET A 274 -22.94 13.05 51.55
C MET A 274 -21.88 13.55 50.57
N SER A 275 -20.77 14.12 51.07
CA SER A 275 -19.67 14.58 50.21
C SER A 275 -19.03 13.43 49.45
N LEU A 276 -19.02 12.21 50.00
CA LEU A 276 -18.50 11.05 49.30
C LEU A 276 -19.38 10.68 48.10
N ALA A 277 -20.70 10.68 48.27
CA ALA A 277 -21.63 10.37 47.19
C ALA A 277 -21.53 11.38 46.05
N GLU A 278 -21.45 12.67 46.36
CA GLU A 278 -21.34 13.72 45.33
C GLU A 278 -19.96 13.79 44.68
N ARG A 279 -18.89 13.47 45.42
CA ARG A 279 -17.58 13.24 44.81
C ARG A 279 -17.60 12.08 43.85
N SER A 280 -18.17 10.93 44.23
CA SER A 280 -18.30 9.77 43.34
C SER A 280 -19.10 10.09 42.08
N ARG A 281 -20.20 10.85 42.22
CA ARG A 281 -20.99 11.34 41.08
C ARG A 281 -20.16 12.21 40.15
N THR A 282 -19.44 13.20 40.70
CA THR A 282 -18.61 14.12 39.90
C THR A 282 -17.51 13.36 39.17
N THR A 283 -16.78 12.49 39.86
CA THR A 283 -15.71 11.67 39.26
C THR A 283 -16.23 10.78 38.14
N LEU A 284 -17.44 10.21 38.26
CA LEU A 284 -18.03 9.42 37.18
C LEU A 284 -18.44 10.26 35.98
N GLN A 285 -18.93 11.48 36.19
CA GLN A 285 -19.22 12.41 35.09
C GLN A 285 -17.95 12.79 34.33
N ASP A 286 -16.87 13.10 35.06
CA ASP A 286 -15.58 13.44 34.48
C ASP A 286 -15.00 12.26 33.68
N LEU A 287 -15.02 11.06 34.27
CA LEU A 287 -14.55 9.83 33.63
C LEU A 287 -15.36 9.51 32.36
N GLY A 288 -16.68 9.70 32.41
CA GLY A 288 -17.55 9.52 31.23
C GLY A 288 -17.19 10.48 30.10
N GLY A 289 -16.92 11.76 30.42
CA GLY A 289 -16.52 12.76 29.43
C GLY A 289 -15.15 12.48 28.79
N GLU A 290 -14.18 12.05 29.60
CA GLU A 290 -12.85 11.66 29.12
C GLU A 290 -12.92 10.46 28.17
N LEU A 291 -13.73 9.45 28.51
CA LEU A 291 -13.96 8.30 27.65
C LEU A 291 -14.70 8.64 26.36
N MET A 292 -15.71 9.53 26.38
CA MET A 292 -16.32 10.01 25.14
C MET A 292 -15.31 10.72 24.22
N THR A 293 -14.35 11.43 24.81
CA THR A 293 -13.27 12.07 24.04
C THR A 293 -12.30 11.03 23.45
N LEU A 294 -11.91 10.03 24.25
CA LEU A 294 -11.02 8.95 23.81
C LEU A 294 -11.64 8.15 22.66
N THR A 295 -12.92 7.82 22.78
CA THR A 295 -13.70 7.06 21.79
C THR A 295 -13.90 7.84 20.50
N GLY A 296 -14.12 9.16 20.59
CA GLY A 296 -14.10 10.06 19.43
C GLY A 296 -12.76 10.06 18.69
N LYS A 297 -11.65 10.19 19.43
CA LYS A 297 -10.29 10.12 18.86
C LYS A 297 -9.98 8.77 18.22
N ALA A 298 -10.41 7.67 18.84
CA ALA A 298 -10.23 6.33 18.28
C ALA A 298 -10.95 6.17 16.93
N ARG A 299 -12.15 6.74 16.78
CA ARG A 299 -12.88 6.74 15.51
C ARG A 299 -12.17 7.54 14.44
N GLU A 300 -11.72 8.75 14.77
CA GLU A 300 -10.92 9.59 13.87
C GLU A 300 -9.66 8.84 13.40
N HIS A 301 -8.97 8.14 14.31
CA HIS A 301 -7.81 7.31 13.96
C HIS A 301 -8.17 6.13 13.06
N SER A 302 -9.30 5.45 13.27
CA SER A 302 -9.75 4.38 12.39
C SER A 302 -10.03 4.86 10.97
N ASP A 303 -10.65 6.03 10.82
CA ASP A 303 -10.91 6.64 9.51
C ASP A 303 -9.58 7.01 8.82
N HIS A 304 -8.61 7.56 9.58
CA HIS A 304 -7.27 7.83 9.07
C HIS A 304 -6.52 6.58 8.62
N ILE A 305 -6.56 5.48 9.39
CA ILE A 305 -5.93 4.21 9.00
C ILE A 305 -6.50 3.69 7.69
N THR A 306 -7.82 3.78 7.51
CA THR A 306 -8.47 3.33 6.27
C THR A 306 -7.99 4.14 5.06
N ALA A 307 -7.98 5.47 5.17
CA ALA A 307 -7.49 6.37 4.12
C ALA A 307 -6.03 6.09 3.75
N ILE A 308 -5.24 5.77 4.76
CA ILE A 308 -3.83 5.42 4.60
C ILE A 308 -3.64 4.11 3.85
N THR A 309 -4.41 3.08 4.21
CA THR A 309 -4.31 1.76 3.57
C THR A 309 -4.65 1.87 2.10
N GLU A 310 -5.65 2.67 1.75
CA GLU A 310 -6.02 2.97 0.35
C GLU A 310 -4.89 3.72 -0.38
N GLN A 311 -4.28 4.73 0.25
CA GLN A 311 -3.11 5.42 -0.33
C GLN A 311 -1.91 4.50 -0.53
N MET A 312 -1.65 3.58 0.41
CA MET A 312 -0.57 2.61 0.30
C MET A 312 -0.81 1.64 -0.86
N HIS A 313 -2.06 1.18 -1.03
CA HIS A 313 -2.45 0.33 -2.16
C HIS A 313 -2.22 1.01 -3.51
N ASN A 314 -2.57 2.28 -3.65
CA ASN A 314 -2.33 3.03 -4.88
C ASN A 314 -0.83 3.18 -5.19
N MET A 315 -0.02 3.45 -4.15
CA MET A 315 1.43 3.60 -4.35
C MET A 315 2.15 2.29 -4.69
N THR A 316 1.69 1.14 -4.18
CA THR A 316 2.26 -0.15 -4.59
C THR A 316 1.92 -0.46 -6.05
N GLN A 317 0.72 -0.13 -6.51
CA GLN A 317 0.33 -0.25 -7.92
C GLN A 317 1.21 0.63 -8.84
N GLU A 318 1.47 1.89 -8.44
CA GLU A 318 2.38 2.78 -9.18
C GLU A 318 3.81 2.24 -9.26
N GLY A 319 4.32 1.66 -8.17
CA GLY A 319 5.64 1.01 -8.14
C GLY A 319 5.74 -0.18 -9.09
N VAL A 320 4.69 -1.00 -9.20
CA VAL A 320 4.64 -2.13 -10.15
C VAL A 320 4.66 -1.65 -11.61
N MET A 321 3.92 -0.58 -11.91
CA MET A 321 3.90 0.01 -13.26
C MET A 321 5.27 0.57 -13.69
N ALA A 322 6.02 1.18 -12.76
CA ALA A 322 7.36 1.68 -13.04
C ALA A 322 8.34 0.55 -13.38
N MET A 323 8.27 -0.58 -12.67
CA MET A 323 9.10 -1.76 -12.97
C MET A 323 8.77 -2.37 -14.34
N GLN A 324 7.48 -2.44 -14.70
CA GLN A 324 7.07 -2.94 -16.02
C GLN A 324 7.58 -2.05 -17.17
N PHE A 325 7.64 -0.74 -16.97
CA PHE A 325 8.19 0.16 -17.97
C PHE A 325 9.69 -0.09 -18.24
N GLU A 326 10.48 -0.30 -17.18
CA GLU A 326 11.91 -0.59 -17.31
C GLU A 326 12.16 -1.84 -18.16
N ASP A 327 11.38 -2.90 -17.95
CA ASP A 327 11.50 -4.15 -18.69
C ASP A 327 11.12 -3.97 -20.18
N ILE A 328 10.01 -3.27 -20.46
CA ILE A 328 9.57 -2.97 -21.84
C ILE A 328 10.64 -2.17 -22.60
N VAL A 329 11.18 -1.10 -22.00
CA VAL A 329 12.21 -0.28 -22.64
C VAL A 329 13.47 -1.08 -22.91
N THR A 330 13.90 -1.89 -21.95
CA THR A 330 15.08 -2.76 -22.08
C THR A 330 14.90 -3.75 -23.24
N GLN A 331 13.73 -4.38 -23.34
CA GLN A 331 13.42 -5.33 -24.42
C GLN A 331 13.39 -4.63 -25.79
N MET A 332 12.79 -3.44 -25.90
CA MET A 332 12.74 -2.67 -27.15
C MET A 332 14.13 -2.24 -27.60
N MET A 333 14.96 -1.71 -26.69
CA MET A 333 16.32 -1.30 -27.00
C MET A 333 17.19 -2.48 -27.45
N SER A 334 17.01 -3.64 -26.83
CA SER A 334 17.66 -4.88 -27.26
C SER A 334 17.27 -5.27 -28.69
N ARG A 335 15.97 -5.23 -29.03
CA ARG A 335 15.47 -5.53 -30.38
C ARG A 335 16.00 -4.56 -31.44
N ILE A 336 15.94 -3.25 -31.18
CA ILE A 336 16.45 -2.23 -32.09
C ILE A 336 17.96 -2.40 -32.29
N SER A 337 18.71 -2.66 -31.22
CA SER A 337 20.15 -2.90 -31.28
C SER A 337 20.49 -4.10 -32.18
N GLN A 338 19.82 -5.24 -31.97
CA GLN A 338 20.03 -6.44 -32.79
C GLN A 338 19.70 -6.22 -34.27
N ARG A 339 18.58 -5.53 -34.57
CA ARG A 339 18.19 -5.19 -35.94
C ARG A 339 19.20 -4.25 -36.59
N THR A 340 19.65 -3.23 -35.86
CA THR A 340 20.65 -2.25 -36.34
C THR A 340 21.98 -2.92 -36.69
N ILE A 341 22.47 -3.83 -35.84
CA ILE A 341 23.67 -4.63 -36.11
C ILE A 341 23.49 -5.43 -37.41
N HIS A 342 22.35 -6.10 -37.57
CA HIS A 342 22.09 -6.94 -38.73
C HIS A 342 22.03 -6.16 -40.04
N VAL A 343 21.34 -5.01 -40.05
CA VAL A 343 21.28 -4.12 -41.21
C VAL A 343 22.67 -3.56 -41.54
N GLY A 344 23.46 -3.21 -40.52
CA GLY A 344 24.84 -2.77 -40.67
C GLY A 344 25.75 -3.84 -41.29
N GLU A 345 25.68 -5.08 -40.80
CA GLU A 345 26.41 -6.23 -41.37
C GLU A 345 26.06 -6.45 -42.84
N TYR A 346 24.76 -6.43 -43.16
CA TYR A 346 24.26 -6.63 -44.53
C TYR A 346 24.76 -5.54 -45.47
N MET A 347 24.64 -4.26 -45.08
CA MET A 347 25.10 -3.13 -45.89
C MET A 347 26.61 -3.14 -46.09
N HIS A 348 27.37 -3.45 -45.04
CA HIS A 348 28.82 -3.57 -45.14
C HIS A 348 29.23 -4.69 -46.11
N ALA A 349 28.58 -5.86 -46.02
CA ALA A 349 28.82 -6.96 -46.94
C ALA A 349 28.46 -6.57 -48.38
N PHE A 350 27.32 -5.91 -48.60
CA PHE A 350 26.89 -5.43 -49.91
C PHE A 350 27.89 -4.44 -50.54
N LEU A 351 28.36 -3.44 -49.78
CA LEU A 351 29.35 -2.46 -50.26
C LEU A 351 30.72 -3.08 -50.52
N ALA A 352 31.10 -4.10 -49.75
CA ALA A 352 32.34 -4.86 -49.97
C ALA A 352 32.32 -5.61 -51.33
N LEU A 353 31.14 -6.03 -51.81
CA LEU A 353 31.01 -6.66 -53.14
C LEU A 353 31.31 -5.69 -54.30
N GLN A 354 31.22 -4.38 -54.08
CA GLN A 354 31.56 -3.39 -55.11
C GLN A 354 33.06 -3.15 -55.24
N HIS A 355 33.86 -3.59 -54.27
CA HIS A 355 35.32 -3.42 -54.23
C HIS A 355 36.01 -4.76 -54.51
N ASP A 356 36.41 -5.00 -55.78
CA ASP A 356 37.19 -6.17 -56.16
C ASP A 356 38.35 -5.86 -57.12
N ASN A 357 39.36 -6.73 -57.12
CA ASN A 357 40.60 -6.56 -57.86
C ASN A 357 40.65 -7.37 -59.18
N HIS A 358 39.50 -7.82 -59.70
CA HIS A 358 39.47 -8.62 -60.93
C HIS A 358 39.67 -7.74 -62.17
N THR A 359 40.68 -8.09 -62.97
CA THR A 359 41.03 -7.41 -64.22
C THR A 359 40.15 -7.84 -65.41
N ASP A 360 39.57 -9.04 -65.37
CA ASP A 360 38.59 -9.52 -66.36
C ASP A 360 37.16 -9.19 -65.92
N GLY A 361 36.44 -8.42 -66.75
CA GLY A 361 35.07 -7.98 -66.46
C GLY A 361 34.08 -9.14 -66.34
N LEU A 362 34.27 -10.22 -67.10
CA LEU A 362 33.34 -11.35 -67.09
C LEU A 362 33.44 -12.14 -65.78
N GLN A 363 34.66 -12.45 -65.33
CA GLN A 363 34.88 -13.10 -64.04
C GLN A 363 34.45 -12.21 -62.86
N ARG A 364 34.68 -10.90 -62.97
CA ARG A 364 34.26 -9.92 -61.97
C ARG A 364 32.75 -9.97 -61.73
N PHE A 365 31.95 -9.79 -62.77
CA PHE A 365 30.48 -9.78 -62.61
C PHE A 365 29.91 -11.16 -62.25
N ARG A 366 30.51 -12.26 -62.70
CA ARG A 366 30.12 -13.61 -62.24
C ARG A 366 30.37 -13.79 -60.75
N SER A 367 31.54 -13.42 -60.25
CA SER A 367 31.88 -13.54 -58.83
C SER A 367 30.99 -12.65 -57.96
N ARG A 368 30.72 -11.41 -58.39
CA ARG A 368 29.81 -10.49 -57.70
C ARG A 368 28.39 -11.06 -57.64
N SER A 369 27.86 -11.56 -58.75
CA SER A 369 26.51 -12.14 -58.79
C SER A 369 26.38 -13.33 -57.85
N GLN A 370 27.35 -14.26 -57.85
CA GLN A 370 27.35 -15.41 -56.93
C GLN A 370 27.37 -15.01 -55.46
N LYS A 371 28.25 -14.07 -55.08
CA LYS A 371 28.35 -13.59 -53.70
C LYS A 371 27.11 -12.80 -53.28
N LEU A 372 26.47 -12.10 -54.22
CA LEU A 372 25.26 -11.34 -53.97
C LEU A 372 24.04 -12.25 -53.76
N VAL A 373 23.93 -13.35 -54.52
CA VAL A 373 22.95 -14.43 -54.23
C VAL A 373 23.15 -14.96 -52.81
N GLN A 374 24.40 -15.27 -52.43
CA GLN A 374 24.70 -15.78 -51.09
C GLN A 374 24.30 -14.79 -49.99
N LEU A 375 24.61 -13.51 -50.17
CA LEU A 375 24.27 -12.45 -49.21
C LEU A 375 22.75 -12.30 -49.05
N LEU A 376 21.99 -12.35 -50.14
CA LEU A 376 20.52 -12.31 -50.12
C LEU A 376 19.94 -13.50 -49.34
N VAL A 377 20.40 -14.71 -49.62
CA VAL A 377 19.94 -15.93 -48.92
C VAL A 377 20.27 -15.88 -47.42
N GLU A 378 21.50 -15.52 -47.05
CA GLU A 378 21.90 -15.41 -45.64
C GLU A 378 21.09 -14.36 -44.89
N SER A 379 20.76 -13.24 -45.54
CA SER A 379 19.95 -12.18 -44.94
C SER A 379 18.49 -12.61 -44.73
N HIS A 380 17.88 -13.31 -45.69
CA HIS A 380 16.54 -13.86 -45.54
C HIS A 380 16.44 -14.85 -44.36
N VAL A 381 17.40 -15.77 -44.26
CA VAL A 381 17.44 -16.75 -43.15
C VAL A 381 17.59 -16.06 -41.79
N LYS A 382 18.48 -15.07 -41.67
CA LYS A 382 18.65 -14.31 -40.42
C LYS A 382 17.39 -13.51 -40.06
N ASN A 383 16.72 -12.90 -41.05
CA ASN A 383 15.47 -12.16 -40.82
C ASN A 383 14.34 -13.07 -40.32
N ASP A 384 14.18 -14.26 -40.90
CA ASP A 384 13.17 -15.22 -40.47
C ASP A 384 13.44 -15.77 -39.06
N ALA A 385 14.72 -16.01 -38.71
CA ALA A 385 15.11 -16.39 -37.36
C ALA A 385 14.78 -15.30 -36.32
N MET A 386 14.96 -14.02 -36.67
CA MET A 386 14.60 -12.90 -35.79
C MET A 386 13.09 -12.79 -35.58
N LYS A 387 12.27 -13.06 -36.60
CA LYS A 387 10.80 -13.07 -36.47
C LYS A 387 10.31 -14.17 -35.51
N VAL A 388 10.91 -15.36 -35.59
CA VAL A 388 10.55 -16.49 -34.69
C VAL A 388 10.93 -16.20 -33.24
N SER A 389 12.13 -15.65 -33.01
CA SER A 389 12.59 -15.23 -31.66
C SER A 389 11.70 -14.14 -31.04
N ASN A 390 11.21 -13.21 -31.87
CA ASN A 390 10.30 -12.15 -31.43
C ASN A 390 8.88 -12.65 -31.12
N ALA A 391 8.39 -13.68 -31.83
CA ALA A 391 7.08 -14.28 -31.55
C ALA A 391 7.06 -15.07 -30.23
N SER A 392 8.18 -15.70 -29.84
CA SER A 392 8.31 -16.38 -28.54
C SER A 392 8.49 -15.45 -27.34
N SER A 393 8.70 -14.15 -27.57
CA SER A 393 8.93 -13.13 -26.52
C SER A 393 7.84 -12.06 -26.47
N GLN A 394 6.68 -12.31 -27.08
CA GLN A 394 5.47 -11.54 -26.78
C GLN A 394 4.96 -11.93 -25.38
N PRO A 395 4.75 -10.97 -24.47
CA PRO A 395 4.09 -11.26 -23.21
C PRO A 395 2.67 -11.73 -23.51
N HIS A 396 2.27 -12.86 -22.92
CA HIS A 396 0.88 -13.29 -22.85
C HIS A 396 0.01 -12.15 -22.31
N SER A 397 -0.62 -11.41 -23.20
CA SER A 397 -1.65 -10.43 -22.87
C SER A 397 -2.99 -11.15 -22.90
N SER A 398 -3.31 -11.85 -21.80
CA SER A 398 -4.68 -12.17 -21.35
C SER A 398 -4.62 -13.27 -20.28
N ASN A 399 -4.90 -12.96 -19.02
CA ASN A 399 -6.28 -13.00 -18.57
C ASN A 399 -6.44 -12.32 -17.21
N ASP A 400 -7.48 -11.51 -17.16
CA ASP A 400 -8.21 -11.06 -15.98
C ASP A 400 -8.28 -12.16 -14.91
N GLY A 401 -7.83 -11.84 -13.70
CA GLY A 401 -7.72 -12.78 -12.60
C GLY A 401 -7.51 -11.99 -11.31
N ASP A 402 -8.63 -11.66 -10.68
CA ASP A 402 -8.75 -11.20 -9.30
C ASP A 402 -7.60 -11.72 -8.44
N ILE A 403 -6.76 -10.79 -7.97
CA ILE A 403 -5.90 -11.07 -6.83
C ILE A 403 -6.76 -10.77 -5.60
N GLU A 404 -7.54 -11.77 -5.17
CA GLU A 404 -8.03 -11.84 -3.79
C GLU A 404 -6.80 -11.88 -2.87
N LEU A 405 -6.57 -10.80 -2.14
CA LEU A 405 -5.62 -10.75 -1.02
C LEU A 405 -6.43 -10.59 0.28
N PHE A 406 -6.47 -11.70 1.02
CA PHE A 406 -6.85 -11.79 2.43
C PHE A 406 -5.98 -10.90 3.33
#